data_AF-A0A1E3VRP5-F1
#
_entry.id   AF-A0A1E3VRP5-F1
#
_cell.length_a   1.000
_cell.length_b   1.000
_cell.length_c   1.000
_cell.angle_alpha   90.00
_cell.angle_beta   90.00
_cell.angle_gamma   90.00
#
_symmetry.space_group_name_H-M   'P 1'
#
loop_
_entity.id
_entity.type
_entity.pdbx_description
1 polymer ?
#
loop_
_entity_poly.entity_id
_entity_poly.type
_entity_poly.pdbx_seq_one_letter_code
_entity_poly.pdbx_strand_id
1 'polypeptide(L)'
;MEVEALDSGRLEQIESVRFGKAAMLFVGEADPQSIAGIATPVERYDLTVAWDKSRPGTTRAVFALGNQEGRSGTLSLELPKKISIFEVDPRDSADEGTGPTLYKEWKLTGEVTGCDAFASSNGPRQRLTLILQGRGNACTSGGDFTAWTLVMQGPRANYALFGDLVPSE
;
A
#
# COMPACT_ATOMS: atom_id res chain seq x y z
N MET A 1 4.25 7.31 -16.38
CA MET A 1 3.88 6.12 -15.59
C MET A 1 3.71 4.98 -16.57
N GLU A 2 4.56 3.98 -16.46
CA GLU A 2 4.53 2.78 -17.30
C GLU A 2 3.63 1.73 -16.66
N VAL A 3 2.95 0.91 -17.47
CA VAL A 3 2.10 -0.18 -16.97
C VAL A 3 2.62 -1.48 -17.54
N GLU A 4 3.11 -2.34 -16.66
CA GLU A 4 3.75 -3.60 -17.01
C GLU A 4 3.00 -4.80 -16.44
N ALA A 5 3.33 -6.00 -16.91
CA ALA A 5 2.89 -7.23 -16.26
C ALA A 5 3.52 -7.34 -14.87
N LEU A 6 2.74 -7.79 -13.88
CA LEU A 6 3.30 -8.18 -12.59
C LEU A 6 3.92 -9.57 -12.75
N ASP A 7 5.20 -9.62 -13.10
CA ASP A 7 5.98 -10.85 -13.18
C ASP A 7 6.38 -11.38 -11.78
N SER A 8 6.93 -12.59 -11.74
CA SER A 8 7.34 -13.25 -10.50
C SER A 8 8.45 -12.50 -9.75
N GLY A 9 9.40 -11.89 -10.47
CA GLY A 9 10.50 -11.16 -9.84
C GLY A 9 10.00 -9.91 -9.12
N ARG A 10 9.10 -9.15 -9.74
CA ARG A 10 8.45 -8.00 -9.10
C ARG A 10 7.56 -8.42 -7.94
N LEU A 11 6.83 -9.52 -8.08
CA LEU A 11 6.03 -10.07 -6.99
C LEU A 11 6.92 -10.44 -5.79
N GLU A 12 8.07 -11.07 -6.02
CA GLU A 12 9.04 -11.38 -4.96
C GLU A 12 9.57 -10.11 -4.27
N GLN A 13 9.87 -9.05 -5.02
CA GLN A 13 10.28 -7.77 -4.43
C GLN A 13 9.17 -7.10 -3.61
N ILE A 14 7.91 -7.21 -4.05
CA ILE A 14 6.76 -6.71 -3.29
C ILE A 14 6.56 -7.51 -2.00
N GLU A 15 6.71 -8.83 -2.06
CA GLU A 15 6.52 -9.70 -0.90
C GLU A 15 7.67 -9.62 0.11
N SER A 16 8.86 -9.21 -0.33
CA SER A 16 10.04 -9.04 0.52
C SER A 16 9.99 -7.78 1.39
N VAL A 17 9.16 -6.78 1.05
CA VAL A 17 9.02 -5.57 1.87
C VAL A 17 8.48 -5.92 3.26
N ARG A 18 8.87 -5.10 4.26
CA ARG A 18 8.38 -5.24 5.64
C ARG A 18 7.65 -3.98 6.03
N PHE A 19 6.40 -4.13 6.43
CA PHE A 19 5.57 -3.01 6.87
C PHE A 19 5.90 -2.67 8.33
N GLY A 20 6.00 -1.37 8.62
CA GLY A 20 6.02 -0.88 9.98
C GLY A 20 4.75 -1.27 10.75
N LYS A 21 4.79 -1.13 12.08
CA LYS A 21 3.70 -1.56 12.97
C LYS A 21 2.53 -0.58 13.06
N ALA A 22 2.52 0.47 12.24
CA ALA A 22 1.53 1.52 12.31
C ALA A 22 1.04 1.95 10.93
N ALA A 23 -0.23 2.28 10.87
CA ALA A 23 -0.86 2.98 9.75
C ALA A 23 -1.50 4.27 10.26
N MET A 24 -1.27 5.35 9.54
CA MET A 24 -1.83 6.66 9.83
C MET A 24 -2.93 6.96 8.81
N LEU A 25 -4.09 7.41 9.27
CA LEU A 25 -5.19 7.84 8.42
C LEU A 25 -4.96 9.26 7.93
N PHE A 26 -5.08 9.48 6.63
CA PHE A 26 -5.08 10.83 6.06
C PHE A 26 -6.45 11.46 6.26
N VAL A 27 -6.48 12.55 7.02
CA VAL A 27 -7.72 13.23 7.44
C VAL A 27 -7.87 14.61 6.77
N GLY A 28 -6.78 15.18 6.22
CA GLY A 28 -6.82 16.52 5.61
C GLY A 28 -7.28 17.60 6.61
N GLU A 29 -8.09 18.56 6.14
CA GLU A 29 -8.79 19.53 7.02
C GLU A 29 -10.09 18.97 7.63
N ALA A 30 -10.44 17.72 7.32
CA ALA A 30 -11.68 17.12 7.78
C ALA A 30 -11.56 16.64 9.24
N ASP A 31 -12.68 16.34 9.90
CA ASP A 31 -12.66 15.55 11.15
C ASP A 31 -12.47 14.07 10.77
N PRO A 32 -11.64 13.27 11.48
CA PRO A 32 -11.56 11.83 11.23
C PRO A 32 -12.95 11.19 11.12
N GLN A 33 -13.92 11.57 11.96
CA GLN A 33 -15.28 11.03 11.97
C GLN A 33 -16.07 11.26 10.68
N SER A 34 -15.62 12.16 9.80
CA SER A 34 -16.22 12.40 8.49
C SER A 34 -15.76 11.42 7.40
N ILE A 35 -14.79 10.55 7.70
CA ILE A 35 -14.25 9.58 6.75
C ILE A 35 -15.25 8.47 6.47
N ALA A 36 -15.72 8.40 5.23
CA ALA A 36 -16.61 7.35 4.77
C ALA A 36 -15.88 6.01 4.59
N GLY A 37 -16.52 4.92 5.04
CA GLY A 37 -16.04 3.55 4.82
C GLY A 37 -15.22 2.96 5.96
N ILE A 38 -15.07 3.67 7.07
CA ILE A 38 -14.47 3.18 8.32
C ILE A 38 -15.45 3.46 9.46
N ALA A 39 -15.79 2.46 10.25
CA ALA A 39 -16.57 2.64 11.46
C ALA A 39 -15.68 3.27 12.54
N THR A 40 -16.08 4.42 13.09
CA THR A 40 -15.37 5.13 14.18
C THR A 40 -13.87 5.30 13.88
N PRO A 41 -13.53 6.03 12.80
CA PRO A 41 -12.16 6.22 12.36
C PRO A 41 -11.29 6.89 13.43
N VAL A 42 -10.03 6.50 13.48
CA VAL A 42 -9.00 7.09 14.34
C VAL A 42 -7.79 7.46 13.49
N GLU A 43 -6.98 8.41 13.96
CA GLU A 43 -5.82 8.88 13.21
C GLU A 43 -4.73 7.81 13.06
N ARG A 44 -4.61 6.89 14.03
CA ARG A 44 -3.57 5.89 14.09
C ARG A 44 -4.13 4.50 14.37
N TYR A 45 -3.68 3.54 13.58
CA TYR A 45 -3.94 2.11 13.75
C TYR A 45 -2.65 1.35 14.02
N ASP A 46 -2.71 0.35 14.88
CA ASP A 46 -1.72 -0.71 14.94
C ASP A 46 -1.91 -1.59 13.69
N LEU A 47 -0.80 -1.91 13.03
CA LEU A 47 -0.78 -2.59 11.74
C LEU A 47 -0.05 -3.93 11.82
N THR A 48 -0.65 -4.95 11.22
CA THR A 48 0.04 -6.16 10.79
C THR A 48 -0.33 -6.46 9.35
N VAL A 49 0.67 -6.81 8.52
CA VAL A 49 0.45 -7.17 7.12
C VAL A 49 0.88 -8.61 6.88
N ALA A 50 0.01 -9.37 6.21
CA ALA A 50 0.28 -10.75 5.82
C ALA A 50 -0.01 -10.96 4.34
N TRP A 51 0.73 -11.88 3.72
CA TRP A 51 0.51 -12.34 2.36
C TRP A 51 -0.30 -13.64 2.39
N ASP A 52 -1.53 -13.61 1.87
CA ASP A 52 -2.39 -14.77 1.70
C ASP A 52 -2.25 -15.33 0.28
N LYS A 53 -1.83 -16.59 0.19
CA LYS A 53 -1.66 -17.37 -1.05
C LYS A 53 -2.47 -18.67 -1.03
N SER A 54 -3.49 -18.75 -0.19
CA SER A 54 -4.32 -19.94 -0.03
C SER A 54 -5.06 -20.35 -1.31
N ARG A 55 -5.32 -19.40 -2.22
CA ARG A 55 -5.94 -19.64 -3.52
C ARG A 55 -4.88 -19.73 -4.64
N PRO A 56 -4.85 -20.83 -5.41
CA PRO A 56 -3.91 -21.00 -6.51
C PRO A 56 -3.97 -19.86 -7.52
N GLY A 57 -2.80 -19.32 -7.89
CA GLY A 57 -2.69 -18.26 -8.91
C GLY A 57 -3.13 -16.87 -8.44
N THR A 58 -3.40 -16.68 -7.14
CA THR A 58 -3.74 -15.38 -6.55
C THR A 58 -2.87 -15.11 -5.32
N THR A 59 -2.38 -13.89 -5.20
CA THR A 59 -1.74 -13.38 -3.98
C THR A 59 -2.57 -12.23 -3.45
N ARG A 60 -2.77 -12.18 -2.14
CA ARG A 60 -3.53 -11.13 -1.47
C ARG A 60 -2.69 -10.52 -0.35
N ALA A 61 -2.60 -9.19 -0.33
CA ALA A 61 -2.08 -8.46 0.83
C ALA A 61 -3.23 -8.24 1.82
N VAL A 62 -3.08 -8.70 3.06
CA VAL A 62 -4.06 -8.53 4.13
C VAL A 62 -3.49 -7.56 5.16
N PHE A 63 -4.10 -6.38 5.27
CA PHE A 63 -3.79 -5.34 6.23
C PHE A 63 -4.74 -5.48 7.42
N ALA A 64 -4.26 -6.03 8.54
CA ALA A 64 -4.98 -6.07 9.80
C ALA A 64 -4.71 -4.78 10.57
N LEU A 65 -5.77 -4.04 10.85
CA LEU A 65 -5.74 -2.71 11.43
C LEU A 65 -6.53 -2.73 12.75
N GLY A 66 -5.85 -2.46 13.86
CA GLY A 66 -6.42 -2.39 15.20
C GLY A 66 -6.25 -1.02 15.83
N ASN A 67 -7.03 -0.71 16.88
CA ASN A 67 -6.81 0.47 17.71
C ASN A 67 -6.87 0.14 19.20
N GLN A 68 -6.48 1.11 20.04
CA GLN A 68 -6.40 0.95 21.50
C GLN A 68 -7.77 0.75 22.17
N GLU A 69 -8.87 1.07 21.47
CA GLU A 69 -10.24 0.84 21.94
C GLU A 69 -10.72 -0.60 21.64
N GLY A 70 -9.83 -1.47 21.15
CA GLY A 70 -10.11 -2.88 20.85
C GLY A 70 -10.90 -3.08 19.56
N ARG A 71 -11.09 -2.04 18.75
CA ARG A 71 -11.71 -2.16 17.43
C ARG A 71 -10.65 -2.60 16.42
N SER A 72 -11.02 -3.56 15.59
CA SER A 72 -10.16 -4.07 14.54
C SER A 72 -10.94 -4.34 13.26
N GLY A 73 -10.23 -4.43 12.16
CA GLY A 73 -10.74 -4.99 10.92
C GLY A 73 -9.63 -5.21 9.92
N THR A 74 -10.00 -5.71 8.74
CA THR A 74 -9.02 -6.02 7.70
C THR A 74 -9.38 -5.33 6.40
N LEU A 75 -8.35 -4.84 5.69
CA LEU A 75 -8.42 -4.53 4.28
C LEU A 75 -7.58 -5.54 3.52
N SER A 76 -8.16 -6.16 2.51
CA SER A 76 -7.48 -7.14 1.67
C SER A 76 -7.40 -6.64 0.23
N LEU A 77 -6.20 -6.57 -0.32
CA LEU A 77 -5.94 -6.28 -1.73
C LEU A 77 -5.60 -7.57 -2.45
N GLU A 78 -6.42 -8.00 -3.40
CA GLU A 78 -6.00 -9.01 -4.36
C GLU A 78 -5.04 -8.38 -5.37
N LEU A 79 -3.81 -8.88 -5.45
CA LEU A 79 -2.80 -8.28 -6.30
C LEU A 79 -3.20 -8.36 -7.78
N PRO A 80 -3.11 -7.25 -8.53
CA PRO A 80 -3.45 -7.23 -9.94
C PRO A 80 -2.42 -7.99 -10.79
N LYS A 81 -2.81 -8.37 -12.00
CA LYS A 81 -1.89 -8.94 -13.01
C LYS A 81 -0.93 -7.91 -13.63
N LYS A 82 -1.12 -6.63 -13.32
CA LYS A 82 -0.35 -5.51 -13.87
C LYS A 82 0.06 -4.56 -12.76
N ILE A 83 1.22 -3.96 -12.91
CA ILE A 83 1.78 -2.97 -11.99
C ILE A 83 1.99 -1.66 -12.74
N SER A 84 1.77 -0.52 -12.09
CA SER A 84 2.18 0.77 -12.63
C SER A 84 3.49 1.21 -11.98
N ILE A 85 4.46 1.56 -12.81
CA ILE A 85 5.82 1.91 -12.40
C ILE A 85 6.08 3.38 -12.77
N PHE A 86 6.63 4.11 -11.81
CA PHE A 86 7.11 5.47 -12.01
C PHE A 86 8.50 5.59 -11.41
N GLU A 87 9.46 5.98 -12.23
CA GLU A 87 10.84 6.19 -11.82
C GLU A 87 11.33 7.49 -12.46
N VAL A 88 11.91 8.38 -11.66
CA VAL A 88 12.42 9.66 -12.13
C VAL A 88 13.61 10.08 -11.30
N ASP A 89 14.60 10.70 -11.92
CA ASP A 89 15.66 11.40 -11.21
C ASP A 89 15.14 12.79 -10.78
N PRO A 90 14.87 13.02 -9.48
CA PRO A 90 14.38 14.32 -9.02
C PRO A 90 15.48 15.38 -8.94
N ARG A 91 16.77 14.98 -9.05
CA ARG A 91 18.01 15.76 -8.86
C ARG A 91 18.00 16.75 -7.70
N ASP A 92 18.46 16.27 -6.53
CA ASP A 92 18.88 17.06 -5.36
C ASP A 92 20.41 16.93 -5.06
N SER A 93 21.18 16.19 -5.87
CA SER A 93 22.65 16.09 -5.78
C SER A 93 23.27 15.56 -7.09
N ALA A 94 24.59 15.74 -7.27
CA ALA A 94 25.30 15.31 -8.48
C ALA A 94 25.50 13.79 -8.55
N ASP A 95 25.59 13.24 -9.77
CA ASP A 95 25.92 11.82 -10.02
C ASP A 95 27.37 11.53 -9.59
N GLU A 96 27.55 10.61 -8.64
CA GLU A 96 28.85 10.18 -8.12
C GLU A 96 29.47 9.02 -8.92
N GLY A 97 28.94 8.71 -10.10
CA GLY A 97 29.49 7.71 -11.03
C GLY A 97 28.86 6.32 -10.94
N THR A 98 27.83 6.14 -10.10
CA THR A 98 27.00 4.92 -10.00
C THR A 98 25.65 5.06 -10.70
N GLY A 99 25.40 6.20 -11.35
CA GLY A 99 24.12 6.58 -11.91
C GLY A 99 23.24 7.32 -10.89
N PRO A 100 22.19 8.00 -11.36
CA PRO A 100 21.34 8.82 -10.51
C PRO A 100 20.53 7.97 -9.53
N THR A 101 20.32 8.50 -8.32
CA THR A 101 19.33 7.95 -7.38
C THR A 101 17.94 8.36 -7.84
N LEU A 102 17.14 7.39 -8.27
CA LEU A 102 15.79 7.61 -8.77
C LEU A 102 14.81 7.62 -7.61
N TYR A 103 13.85 8.55 -7.64
CA TYR A 103 12.59 8.38 -6.93
C TYR A 103 11.77 7.30 -7.61
N LYS A 104 11.18 6.39 -6.83
CA LYS A 104 10.43 5.23 -7.33
C LYS A 104 9.04 5.16 -6.71
N GLU A 105 8.04 4.85 -7.55
CA GLU A 105 6.70 4.44 -7.12
C GLU A 105 6.24 3.19 -7.86
N TRP A 106 5.77 2.20 -7.10
CA TRP A 106 5.09 1.03 -7.62
C TRP A 106 3.64 1.02 -7.14
N LYS A 107 2.68 0.99 -8.09
CA LYS A 107 1.24 1.04 -7.79
C LYS A 107 0.55 -0.25 -8.21
N LEU A 108 -0.16 -0.84 -7.26
CA LEU A 108 -0.93 -2.07 -7.39
C LEU A 108 -2.39 -1.75 -7.09
N THR A 109 -3.22 -1.62 -8.12
CA THR A 109 -4.65 -1.35 -7.98
C THR A 109 -5.46 -2.61 -8.26
N GLY A 110 -6.24 -3.04 -7.28
CA GLY A 110 -7.00 -4.29 -7.36
C GLY A 110 -8.39 -4.18 -6.76
N GLU A 111 -9.08 -5.31 -6.75
CA GLU A 111 -10.31 -5.48 -5.98
C GLU A 111 -9.97 -5.52 -4.49
N VAL A 112 -10.87 -5.00 -3.68
CA VAL A 112 -10.73 -4.97 -2.22
C VAL A 112 -11.75 -5.85 -1.54
N THR A 113 -11.38 -6.43 -0.41
CA THR A 113 -12.31 -6.95 0.60
C THR A 113 -12.06 -6.26 1.94
N GLY A 114 -13.06 -5.57 2.46
CA GLY A 114 -13.09 -5.02 3.83
C GLY A 114 -13.90 -5.89 4.79
N CYS A 115 -13.44 -6.05 6.02
CA CYS A 115 -14.14 -6.73 7.11
C CYS A 115 -14.19 -5.87 8.39
N ASP A 116 -15.20 -6.13 9.22
CA ASP A 116 -15.42 -5.50 10.53
C ASP A 116 -15.47 -3.96 10.46
N ALA A 117 -14.51 -3.27 11.08
CA ALA A 117 -14.45 -1.81 11.12
C ALA A 117 -14.32 -1.17 9.73
N PHE A 118 -13.94 -1.92 8.70
CA PHE A 118 -13.82 -1.45 7.33
C PHE A 118 -15.01 -1.91 6.51
N ALA A 119 -15.71 -0.96 5.89
CA ALA A 119 -16.91 -1.25 5.13
C ALA A 119 -16.67 -2.34 4.08
N SER A 120 -17.55 -3.34 4.04
CA SER A 120 -17.42 -4.45 3.10
C SER A 120 -17.52 -3.94 1.67
N SER A 121 -16.45 -4.17 0.92
CA SER A 121 -16.22 -3.61 -0.40
C SER A 121 -16.78 -4.46 -1.54
N ASN A 122 -17.78 -5.31 -1.28
CA ASN A 122 -18.47 -6.11 -2.32
C ASN A 122 -19.39 -5.27 -3.23
N GLY A 123 -19.11 -3.97 -3.40
CA GLY A 123 -19.84 -3.07 -4.28
C GLY A 123 -19.05 -2.80 -5.56
N PRO A 124 -19.70 -2.71 -6.73
CA PRO A 124 -19.01 -2.35 -7.97
C PRO A 124 -18.31 -0.99 -7.82
N ARG A 125 -17.11 -0.87 -8.41
CA ARG A 125 -16.28 0.36 -8.42
C ARG A 125 -15.64 0.74 -7.08
N GLN A 126 -15.45 -0.21 -6.17
CA GLN A 126 -14.52 -0.06 -5.06
C GLN A 126 -13.13 -0.57 -5.46
N ARG A 127 -12.10 0.26 -5.33
CA ARG A 127 -10.72 -0.08 -5.66
C ARG A 127 -9.82 0.22 -4.48
N LEU A 128 -8.84 -0.63 -4.27
CA LEU A 128 -7.75 -0.39 -3.34
C LEU A 128 -6.44 -0.34 -4.11
N THR A 129 -5.66 0.71 -3.87
CA THR A 129 -4.36 0.90 -4.48
C THR A 129 -3.30 0.89 -3.39
N LEU A 130 -2.41 -0.10 -3.43
CA LEU A 130 -1.16 -0.06 -2.69
C LEU A 130 -0.12 0.67 -3.53
N ILE A 131 0.51 1.69 -2.94
CA ILE A 131 1.60 2.48 -3.51
C ILE A 131 2.82 2.23 -2.64
N LEU A 132 3.89 1.66 -3.19
CA LEU A 132 5.19 1.57 -2.54
C LEU A 132 6.07 2.70 -3.06
N GLN A 133 6.75 3.42 -2.18
CA GLN A 133 7.51 4.62 -2.50
C GLN A 133 8.89 4.60 -1.86
N GLY A 134 9.89 5.11 -2.57
CA GLY A 134 11.23 5.25 -2.03
C GLY A 134 12.26 5.70 -3.07
N ARG A 135 13.52 5.30 -2.87
CA ARG A 135 14.65 5.73 -3.69
C ARG A 135 15.64 4.58 -3.92
N GLY A 136 16.17 4.47 -5.12
CA GLY A 136 17.16 3.46 -5.48
C GLY A 136 17.83 3.73 -6.82
N ASN A 137 18.76 2.87 -7.22
CA ASN A 137 19.42 2.94 -8.53
C ASN A 137 18.50 2.37 -9.64
N ALA A 138 19.01 2.12 -10.86
CA ALA A 138 18.18 1.58 -11.95
C ALA A 138 17.68 0.13 -11.73
N CYS A 139 18.31 -0.64 -10.85
CA CYS A 139 17.89 -2.01 -10.52
C CYS A 139 16.97 -2.00 -9.31
N THR A 140 15.66 -2.09 -9.52
CA THR A 140 14.69 -2.01 -8.41
C THR A 140 14.71 -3.22 -7.50
N SER A 141 14.90 -2.95 -6.20
CA SER A 141 14.83 -3.93 -5.12
C SER A 141 13.73 -3.56 -4.12
N GLY A 142 13.23 -4.52 -3.36
CA GLY A 142 12.28 -4.28 -2.26
C GLY A 142 12.83 -3.33 -1.20
N GLY A 143 14.16 -3.29 -1.02
CA GLY A 143 14.86 -2.38 -0.10
C GLY A 143 14.91 -0.92 -0.56
N ASP A 144 14.55 -0.65 -1.82
CA ASP A 144 14.49 0.73 -2.32
C ASP A 144 13.25 1.47 -1.78
N PHE A 145 12.24 0.74 -1.31
CA PHE A 145 11.00 1.30 -0.80
C PHE A 145 11.08 1.55 0.71
N THR A 146 10.74 2.75 1.13
CA THR A 146 10.80 3.21 2.53
C THR A 146 9.44 3.58 3.09
N ALA A 147 8.44 3.78 2.24
CA ALA A 147 7.10 4.17 2.64
C ALA A 147 6.05 3.46 1.77
N TRP A 148 4.84 3.40 2.31
CA TRP A 148 3.68 2.92 1.57
C TRP A 148 2.47 3.81 1.79
N THR A 149 1.58 3.81 0.81
CA THR A 149 0.24 4.39 0.90
C THR A 149 -0.78 3.37 0.42
N LEU A 150 -1.89 3.25 1.13
CA LEU A 150 -3.02 2.45 0.76
C LEU A 150 -4.22 3.37 0.52
N VAL A 151 -4.64 3.50 -0.73
CA VAL A 151 -5.72 4.40 -1.14
C VAL A 151 -6.97 3.59 -1.43
N MET A 152 -8.03 3.83 -0.65
CA MET A 152 -9.36 3.31 -0.90
C MET A 152 -10.14 4.32 -1.75
N GLN A 153 -10.67 3.87 -2.89
CA GLN A 153 -11.47 4.71 -3.78
C GLN A 153 -12.75 4.01 -4.21
N GLY A 154 -13.89 4.62 -3.90
CA GLY A 154 -15.16 4.24 -4.46
C GLY A 154 -16.35 4.91 -3.76
N PRO A 155 -17.58 4.58 -4.20
CA PRO A 155 -18.79 5.30 -3.78
C PRO A 155 -19.17 5.12 -2.31
N ARG A 156 -18.65 4.09 -1.62
CA ARG A 156 -18.94 3.84 -0.20
C ARG A 156 -17.75 4.13 0.73
N ALA A 157 -16.57 4.36 0.18
CA ALA A 157 -15.35 4.50 0.95
C ALA A 157 -14.32 5.31 0.16
N ASN A 158 -13.76 6.33 0.78
CA ASN A 158 -12.72 7.15 0.19
C ASN A 158 -11.80 7.67 1.30
N TYR A 159 -10.62 7.07 1.40
CA TYR A 159 -9.60 7.43 2.40
C TYR A 159 -8.23 6.94 1.96
N ALA A 160 -7.19 7.46 2.60
CA ALA A 160 -5.83 6.97 2.44
C ALA A 160 -5.24 6.62 3.80
N LEU A 161 -4.55 5.49 3.86
CA LEU A 161 -3.68 5.11 4.98
C LEU A 161 -2.23 5.21 4.51
N PHE A 162 -1.32 5.62 5.39
CA PHE A 162 0.10 5.70 5.08
C PHE A 162 0.94 5.15 6.23
N GLY A 163 2.14 4.69 5.93
CA GLY A 163 3.08 4.22 6.92
C GLY A 163 4.46 3.95 6.34
N ASP A 164 5.36 3.56 7.22
CA ASP A 164 6.74 3.26 6.85
C ASP A 164 6.90 1.80 6.43
N LEU A 165 7.90 1.57 5.58
CA LEU A 165 8.51 0.26 5.38
C LEU A 165 9.80 0.21 6.19
N VAL A 166 10.05 -0.92 6.84
CA VAL A 166 11.25 -1.14 7.65
C VAL A 166 12.22 -2.05 6.92
N PRO A 167 13.54 -1.95 7.17
CA PRO A 167 14.51 -2.88 6.62
C PRO A 167 14.16 -4.32 6.98
N SER A 168 14.39 -5.26 6.06
CA SER A 168 14.39 -6.69 6.36
C SER A 168 15.61 -7.00 7.24
N GLU A 169 15.38 -7.50 8.46
CA GLU A 169 16.42 -8.08 9.33
C GLU A 169 17.04 -9.36 8.74
#